data_AF-A0A016U2M2-F1
#
_entry.id   AF-A0A016U2M2-F1
#
_cell.length_a   1.000
_cell.length_b   1.000
_cell.length_c   1.000
_cell.angle_alpha   90.00
_cell.angle_beta   90.00
_cell.angle_gamma   90.00
#
_symmetry.space_group_name_H-M   'P 1'
#
loop_
_entity.id
_entity.type
_entity.pdbx_description
1 polymer ?
#
loop_
_entity_poly.entity_id
_entity_poly.type
_entity_poly.pdbx_seq_one_letter_code
_entity_poly.pdbx_strand_id
1 'polypeptide(L)'
;MEVVIFLFLISSCYGSLLDIFGREQSVGVEGTLLCNGKAAAGVDLLLYDIEVLENTALHRGRTDKSGHFKLWGTKIETTDIEPELLLYHQCNFKQKNPYCAKKKRIPIPSKYIVQGTSVKKYYNIGRLDLSSNKWDDGFKRCHLYSGIIN
;
A
#
# COMPACT_ATOMS: atom_id res chain seq x y z
N MET A 1 26.74 -46.93 23.70
CA MET A 1 25.67 -46.69 22.71
C MET A 1 24.67 -45.62 23.16
N GLU A 2 24.63 -45.23 24.44
CA GLU A 2 23.67 -44.22 24.91
C GLU A 2 24.10 -42.76 24.70
N VAL A 3 25.41 -42.48 24.67
CA VAL A 3 25.93 -41.11 24.49
C VAL A 3 25.68 -40.56 23.07
N VAL A 4 25.57 -41.44 22.07
CA VAL A 4 25.35 -41.05 20.67
C VAL A 4 23.89 -40.62 20.44
N ILE A 5 22.97 -41.08 21.28
CA ILE A 5 21.52 -40.79 21.14
C ILE A 5 21.21 -39.34 21.53
N PHE A 6 21.98 -38.74 22.45
CA PHE A 6 21.75 -37.37 22.89
C PHE A 6 22.11 -36.31 21.83
N LEU A 7 23.02 -36.62 20.91
CA LEU A 7 23.39 -35.73 19.79
C LEU A 7 22.34 -35.72 18.66
N PHE A 8 21.48 -36.74 18.56
CA PHE A 8 20.39 -36.77 17.58
C PHE A 8 19.13 -36.03 18.04
N LEU A 9 18.95 -35.80 19.35
CA LEU A 9 17.79 -35.09 19.89
C LEU A 9 17.94 -33.55 19.87
N ILE A 10 19.15 -33.05 19.67
CA ILE A 10 19.41 -31.60 19.47
C ILE A 10 19.15 -31.16 18.03
N SER A 11 18.91 -32.11 17.11
CA SER A 11 18.76 -31.85 15.67
C SER A 11 17.35 -31.42 15.24
N SER A 12 16.36 -31.40 16.14
CA SER A 12 14.97 -31.08 15.78
C SER A 12 14.49 -29.68 16.22
N CYS A 13 15.38 -28.85 16.78
CA CYS A 13 15.07 -27.48 17.17
C CYS A 13 15.92 -26.44 16.42
N TYR A 14 16.26 -26.70 15.16
CA TYR A 14 16.65 -25.65 14.22
C TYR A 14 15.40 -25.01 13.60
N GLY A 15 14.38 -24.75 14.42
CA GLY A 15 13.33 -23.80 14.06
C GLY A 15 13.93 -22.41 14.09
N SER A 16 14.49 -21.99 12.94
CA SER A 16 14.66 -20.59 12.54
C SER A 16 15.17 -19.63 13.63
N LEU A 17 16.41 -19.81 14.09
CA LEU A 17 17.14 -18.83 14.91
C LEU A 17 17.64 -17.59 14.12
N LEU A 18 17.06 -17.25 12.96
CA LEU A 18 17.58 -16.19 12.08
C LEU A 18 16.54 -15.24 11.46
N ASP A 19 15.36 -15.05 12.05
CA ASP A 19 14.48 -13.92 11.67
C ASP A 19 14.83 -12.60 12.41
N ILE A 20 16.07 -12.45 12.87
CA ILE A 20 16.57 -11.16 13.42
C ILE A 20 16.84 -10.15 12.29
N PHE A 21 17.05 -10.64 11.07
CA PHE A 21 17.19 -9.83 9.87
C PHE A 21 15.85 -9.84 9.15
N GLY A 22 15.19 -8.67 9.03
CA GLY A 22 13.88 -8.58 8.38
C GLY A 22 13.86 -9.19 6.97
N ARG A 23 12.69 -9.61 6.51
CA ARG A 23 12.49 -10.19 5.18
C ARG A 23 12.12 -9.12 4.16
N GLU A 24 12.66 -9.23 2.96
CA GLU A 24 12.20 -8.43 1.82
C GLU A 24 10.79 -8.86 1.42
N GLN A 25 9.89 -7.89 1.30
CA GLN A 25 8.50 -8.09 0.95
C GLN A 25 8.08 -7.07 -0.10
N SER A 26 7.36 -7.53 -1.11
CA SER A 26 6.86 -6.71 -2.20
C SER A 26 5.34 -6.78 -2.30
N VAL A 27 4.73 -5.66 -2.67
CA VAL A 27 3.29 -5.54 -2.91
C VAL A 27 3.03 -4.63 -4.11
N GLY A 28 1.98 -4.94 -4.87
CA GLY A 28 1.52 -4.10 -5.97
C GLY A 28 0.01 -3.96 -6.01
N VAL A 29 -0.45 -2.81 -6.46
CA VAL A 29 -1.88 -2.47 -6.61
C VAL A 29 -2.11 -1.76 -7.95
N GLU A 30 -3.23 -2.08 -8.59
CA GLU A 30 -3.64 -1.46 -9.85
C GLU A 30 -5.16 -1.26 -9.91
N GLY A 31 -5.62 -0.39 -10.81
CA GLY A 31 -7.04 -0.16 -11.02
C GLY A 31 -7.34 1.03 -11.92
N THR A 32 -8.62 1.41 -11.99
CA THR A 32 -9.08 2.58 -12.74
C THR A 32 -10.01 3.43 -11.87
N LEU A 33 -9.71 4.71 -11.74
CA LEU A 33 -10.51 5.65 -10.98
C LEU A 33 -11.43 6.46 -11.90
N LEU A 34 -12.67 6.63 -11.47
CA LEU A 34 -13.70 7.40 -12.16
C LEU A 34 -14.23 8.52 -11.26
N CYS A 35 -14.85 9.51 -11.86
CA CYS A 35 -15.63 10.54 -11.19
C CYS A 35 -16.91 10.79 -11.98
N ASN A 36 -18.05 10.36 -11.44
CA ASN A 36 -19.36 10.40 -12.13
C ASN A 36 -19.31 9.69 -13.50
N GLY A 37 -18.77 8.47 -13.51
CA GLY A 37 -18.63 7.62 -14.70
C GLY A 37 -17.50 8.00 -15.65
N LYS A 38 -16.86 9.16 -15.49
CA LYS A 38 -15.76 9.63 -16.37
C LYS A 38 -14.39 9.29 -15.77
N ALA A 39 -13.39 9.07 -16.61
CA ALA A 39 -12.00 8.85 -16.17
C ALA A 39 -11.51 9.98 -15.24
N ALA A 40 -11.01 9.61 -14.06
CA ALA A 40 -10.44 10.55 -13.10
C ALA A 40 -8.92 10.60 -13.26
N ALA A 41 -8.44 11.48 -14.14
CA ALA A 41 -7.02 11.69 -14.39
C ALA A 41 -6.34 12.57 -13.33
N GLY A 42 -5.06 12.30 -13.04
CA GLY A 42 -4.24 13.10 -12.14
C GLY A 42 -4.65 13.02 -10.66
N VAL A 43 -5.32 11.95 -10.25
CA VAL A 43 -5.59 11.67 -8.83
C VAL A 43 -4.27 11.29 -8.17
N ASP A 44 -3.90 11.94 -7.08
CA ASP A 44 -2.67 11.60 -6.33
C ASP A 44 -2.88 10.30 -5.54
N LEU A 45 -1.88 9.43 -5.59
CA LEU A 45 -1.89 8.10 -5.03
C LEU A 45 -0.66 7.90 -4.14
N LEU A 46 -0.86 7.28 -2.99
CA LEU A 46 0.20 6.86 -2.10
C LEU A 46 -0.03 5.41 -1.69
N LEU A 47 0.84 4.52 -2.18
CA LEU A 47 0.99 3.18 -1.61
C LEU A 47 1.93 3.31 -0.42
N TYR A 48 1.47 2.93 0.76
CA TYR A 48 2.27 3.02 1.96
C TYR A 48 2.01 1.82 2.86
N ASP A 49 2.94 1.63 3.78
CA ASP A 49 2.91 0.59 4.79
C ASP A 49 2.59 1.21 6.16
N ILE A 50 1.64 0.60 6.88
CA ILE A 50 1.21 1.07 8.19
C ILE A 50 2.21 0.59 9.24
N GLU A 51 2.61 1.50 10.12
CA GLU A 51 3.65 1.28 11.11
C GLU A 51 3.24 1.84 12.47
N VAL A 52 3.80 1.29 13.54
CA VAL A 52 3.47 1.72 14.92
C VAL A 52 3.95 3.15 15.18
N LEU A 53 5.12 3.53 14.66
CA LEU A 53 5.71 4.84 14.86
C LEU A 53 5.38 5.80 13.72
N GLU A 54 5.82 5.47 12.51
CA GLU A 54 5.62 6.31 11.33
C GLU A 54 5.44 5.46 10.08
N ASN A 55 4.30 5.67 9.41
CA ASN A 55 3.97 5.01 8.16
C ASN A 55 5.03 5.24 7.08
N THR A 56 5.44 4.18 6.40
CA THR A 56 6.47 4.26 5.36
C THR A 56 5.85 4.36 3.98
N ALA A 57 6.19 5.40 3.20
CA ALA A 57 5.78 5.50 1.81
C ALA A 57 6.53 4.48 0.95
N LEU A 58 5.80 3.62 0.23
CA LEU A 58 6.36 2.63 -0.68
C LEU A 58 6.42 3.15 -2.12
N HIS A 59 5.37 3.84 -2.58
CA HIS A 59 5.31 4.40 -3.93
C HIS A 59 4.33 5.58 -4.00
N ARG A 60 4.75 6.69 -4.61
CA ARG A 60 3.90 7.85 -4.93
C ARG A 60 3.61 7.90 -6.43
N GLY A 61 2.35 8.06 -6.81
CA GLY A 61 1.98 8.09 -8.22
C GLY A 61 0.73 8.89 -8.50
N ARG A 62 0.34 8.93 -9.77
CA ARG A 62 -0.89 9.57 -10.25
C ARG A 62 -1.61 8.70 -11.26
N THR A 63 -2.93 8.79 -11.30
CA THR A 63 -3.69 8.20 -12.41
C THR A 63 -3.38 8.88 -13.73
N ASP A 64 -3.33 8.09 -14.80
CA ASP A 64 -3.13 8.58 -16.17
C ASP A 64 -4.41 9.23 -16.76
N LYS A 65 -4.37 9.62 -18.04
CA LYS A 65 -5.51 10.24 -18.76
C LYS A 65 -6.76 9.35 -18.82
N SER A 66 -6.60 8.03 -18.75
CA SER A 66 -7.70 7.07 -18.71
C SER A 66 -8.22 6.80 -17.28
N GLY A 67 -7.59 7.40 -16.27
CA GLY A 67 -7.86 7.14 -14.86
C GLY A 67 -7.19 5.88 -14.33
N HIS A 68 -6.37 5.21 -15.15
CA HIS A 68 -5.68 3.98 -14.76
C HIS A 68 -4.43 4.28 -13.94
N PHE A 69 -4.06 3.35 -13.05
CA PHE A 69 -2.82 3.39 -12.28
C PHE A 69 -2.31 1.98 -11.97
N LYS A 70 -0.99 1.90 -11.72
CA LYS A 70 -0.30 0.69 -11.27
C LYS A 70 0.90 1.08 -10.42
N LEU A 71 0.88 0.74 -9.13
CA LEU A 71 1.93 1.07 -8.16
C LEU A 71 2.47 -0.21 -7.53
N TRP A 72 3.73 -0.17 -7.11
CA TRP A 72 4.38 -1.26 -6.39
C TRP A 72 5.49 -0.72 -5.51
N GLY A 73 5.82 -1.45 -4.45
CA GLY A 73 6.98 -1.16 -3.64
C GLY A 73 7.46 -2.38 -2.89
N THR A 74 8.63 -2.23 -2.29
CA THR A 74 9.32 -3.28 -1.55
C THR A 74 9.84 -2.69 -0.24
N LYS A 75 9.79 -3.47 0.84
CA LYS A 75 10.30 -3.09 2.15
C LYS A 75 10.93 -4.30 2.84
N ILE A 76 11.93 -4.04 3.67
CA ILE A 76 12.51 -5.03 4.58
C ILE A 76 11.83 -4.88 5.93
N GLU A 77 11.19 -5.94 6.41
CA GLU A 77 10.51 -5.93 7.71
C GLU A 77 10.49 -7.30 8.35
N THR A 78 10.57 -7.35 9.68
CA THR A 78 10.52 -8.59 10.46
C THR A 78 9.11 -9.18 10.51
N THR A 79 8.08 -8.35 10.50
CA THR A 79 6.67 -8.70 10.38
C THR A 79 6.18 -8.59 8.94
N ASP A 80 4.96 -9.07 8.67
CA ASP A 80 4.37 -8.85 7.35
C ASP A 80 4.04 -7.37 7.20
N ILE A 81 4.34 -6.78 6.04
CA ILE A 81 3.92 -5.40 5.75
C ILE A 81 2.38 -5.30 5.83
N GLU A 82 1.87 -4.14 6.21
CA GLU A 82 0.45 -3.78 6.27
C GLU A 82 0.10 -2.71 5.21
N PRO A 83 0.08 -3.08 3.91
CA PRO A 83 0.00 -2.12 2.83
C PRO A 83 -1.41 -1.55 2.62
N GLU A 84 -1.47 -0.23 2.43
CA GLU A 84 -2.68 0.50 2.12
C GLU A 84 -2.46 1.48 0.95
N LEU A 85 -3.45 1.54 0.04
CA LEU A 85 -3.52 2.56 -1.00
C LEU A 85 -4.36 3.74 -0.51
N LEU A 86 -3.74 4.92 -0.47
CA LEU A 86 -4.38 6.19 -0.17
C LEU A 86 -4.58 7.00 -1.45
N LEU A 87 -5.83 7.38 -1.71
CA LEU A 87 -6.24 8.21 -2.84
C LEU A 87 -6.55 9.63 -2.34
N TYR A 88 -6.03 10.64 -3.04
CA TYR A 88 -6.38 12.05 -2.82
C TYR A 88 -7.08 12.60 -4.05
N HIS A 89 -8.37 12.92 -3.92
CA HIS A 89 -9.18 13.35 -5.06
C HIS A 89 -10.05 14.57 -4.75
N GLN A 90 -10.46 15.26 -5.81
CA GLN A 90 -11.33 16.43 -5.75
C GLN A 90 -12.63 16.20 -6.53
N CYS A 91 -13.06 14.94 -6.65
CA CYS A 91 -14.33 14.61 -7.32
C CYS A 91 -15.49 15.30 -6.59
N ASN A 92 -16.33 16.00 -7.36
CA ASN A 92 -17.44 16.83 -6.89
C ASN A 92 -17.02 18.05 -6.03
N PHE A 93 -15.79 18.54 -6.20
CA PHE A 93 -15.39 19.84 -5.65
C PHE A 93 -15.88 20.97 -6.56
N LYS A 94 -16.46 22.03 -5.99
CA LYS A 94 -16.91 23.21 -6.74
C LYS A 94 -15.77 23.94 -7.44
N GLN A 95 -14.59 23.98 -6.80
CA GLN A 95 -13.38 24.58 -7.31
C GLN A 95 -12.19 23.67 -6.98
N LYS A 96 -11.29 23.46 -7.95
CA LYS A 96 -10.05 22.74 -7.69
C LYS A 96 -9.20 23.54 -6.71
N ASN A 97 -8.74 22.89 -5.65
CA ASN A 97 -7.91 23.51 -4.62
C ASN A 97 -6.70 22.62 -4.36
N PRO A 98 -5.47 23.05 -4.67
CA PRO A 98 -4.29 22.21 -4.47
C PRO A 98 -4.05 21.86 -3.00
N TYR A 99 -4.68 22.56 -2.05
CA TYR A 99 -4.53 22.36 -0.62
C TYR A 99 -5.61 21.48 0.00
N CYS A 100 -6.66 21.10 -0.74
CA CYS A 100 -7.80 20.37 -0.20
C CYS A 100 -8.20 19.21 -1.11
N ALA A 101 -8.27 18.01 -0.54
CA ALA A 101 -8.71 16.80 -1.23
C ALA A 101 -9.47 15.88 -0.27
N LYS A 102 -10.43 15.12 -0.80
CA LYS A 102 -11.00 13.96 -0.13
C LYS A 102 -9.97 12.84 -0.09
N LYS A 103 -10.01 12.06 0.98
CA LYS A 103 -9.12 10.92 1.20
C LYS A 103 -9.92 9.63 1.22
N LYS A 104 -9.42 8.64 0.49
CA LYS A 104 -9.98 7.29 0.50
C LYS A 104 -8.86 6.28 0.68
N ARG A 105 -9.06 5.40 1.66
CA ARG A 105 -8.13 4.34 2.04
C ARG A 105 -8.62 3.00 1.53
N ILE A 106 -7.73 2.22 0.96
CA ILE A 106 -8.02 0.88 0.44
C ILE A 106 -6.92 -0.06 0.96
N PRO A 107 -7.22 -0.85 1.99
CA PRO A 107 -6.32 -1.88 2.46
C PRO A 107 -6.05 -2.91 1.35
N ILE A 108 -4.79 -3.32 1.21
CA ILE A 108 -4.40 -4.36 0.26
C ILE A 108 -4.34 -5.69 1.02
N PRO A 109 -5.11 -6.72 0.63
CA PRO A 109 -5.12 -7.98 1.36
C PRO A 109 -3.75 -8.64 1.40
N SER A 110 -3.35 -9.17 2.55
CA SER A 110 -2.02 -9.77 2.78
C SER A 110 -1.64 -10.88 1.81
N LYS A 111 -2.62 -11.59 1.23
CA LYS A 111 -2.40 -12.58 0.16
C LYS A 111 -1.77 -12.03 -1.14
N TYR A 112 -1.66 -10.70 -1.27
CA TYR A 112 -0.96 -10.04 -2.38
C TYR A 112 0.47 -9.60 -2.03
N ILE A 113 0.88 -9.79 -0.77
CA ILE A 113 2.26 -9.61 -0.34
C ILE A 113 3.05 -10.84 -0.77
N VAL A 114 4.22 -10.62 -1.36
CA VAL A 114 5.13 -11.70 -1.79
C VAL A 114 6.52 -11.45 -1.22
N GLN A 115 7.22 -12.52 -0.83
CA GLN A 115 8.62 -12.41 -0.42
C GLN A 115 9.53 -12.10 -1.62
N GLY A 116 10.56 -11.30 -1.36
CA GLY A 116 11.55 -10.82 -2.33
C GLY A 116 11.23 -9.44 -2.92
N THR A 117 12.00 -9.04 -3.92
CA THR A 117 12.02 -7.68 -4.50
C THR A 117 11.09 -7.46 -5.70
N SER A 118 10.31 -8.46 -6.08
CA SER A 118 9.51 -8.43 -7.30
C SER A 118 8.05 -8.78 -7.03
N VAL A 119 7.13 -7.92 -7.47
CA VAL A 119 5.70 -8.18 -7.41
C VAL A 119 5.33 -9.26 -8.43
N LYS A 120 4.77 -10.37 -7.94
CA LYS A 120 4.27 -11.47 -8.79
C LYS A 120 2.79 -11.33 -9.14
N LYS A 121 2.03 -10.63 -8.29
CA LYS A 121 0.59 -10.45 -8.45
C LYS A 121 0.18 -9.08 -7.93
N TYR A 122 -0.58 -8.34 -8.74
CA TYR A 122 -1.14 -7.07 -8.34
C TYR A 122 -2.53 -7.27 -7.75
N TYR A 123 -2.83 -6.54 -6.66
CA TYR A 123 -4.20 -6.39 -6.20
C TYR A 123 -4.94 -5.43 -7.12
N ASN A 124 -5.84 -5.96 -7.93
CA ASN A 124 -6.65 -5.16 -8.84
C ASN A 124 -7.94 -4.71 -8.12
N ILE A 125 -8.08 -3.41 -7.87
CA ILE A 125 -9.26 -2.84 -7.21
C ILE A 125 -10.45 -2.64 -8.17
N GLY A 126 -10.28 -3.00 -9.44
CA GLY A 126 -11.26 -2.80 -10.50
C GLY A 126 -11.46 -1.34 -10.87
N ARG A 127 -12.70 -0.99 -11.19
CA ARG A 127 -13.14 0.38 -11.51
C ARG A 127 -13.81 0.97 -10.28
N LEU A 128 -13.27 2.09 -9.79
CA LEU A 128 -13.78 2.76 -8.59
C LEU A 128 -14.25 4.17 -8.93
N ASP A 129 -15.55 4.43 -8.77
CA ASP A 129 -16.11 5.77 -8.88
C ASP A 129 -15.99 6.55 -7.57
N LEU A 130 -15.33 7.70 -7.63
CA LEU A 130 -15.00 8.58 -6.51
C LEU A 130 -16.11 9.61 -6.21
N SER A 131 -17.26 9.53 -6.87
CA SER A 131 -18.40 10.43 -6.64
C SER A 131 -19.13 10.16 -5.32
N SER A 132 -19.07 8.93 -4.82
CA SER A 132 -19.74 8.52 -3.59
C SER A 132 -18.87 8.74 -2.35
N ASN A 133 -19.38 9.49 -1.38
CA ASN A 133 -18.71 9.77 -0.11
C ASN A 133 -18.77 8.62 0.92
N LYS A 134 -19.45 7.50 0.60
CA LYS A 134 -19.75 6.39 1.53
C LYS A 134 -18.51 5.79 2.22
N TRP A 135 -17.32 6.00 1.68
CA TRP A 135 -16.07 5.40 2.13
C TRP A 135 -14.91 6.40 2.17
N ASP A 136 -15.23 7.69 2.17
CA ASP A 136 -14.22 8.72 2.32
C ASP A 136 -14.01 8.94 3.83
N ASP A 137 -12.76 9.11 4.26
CA ASP A 137 -12.40 9.41 5.66
C ASP A 137 -12.85 10.83 6.12
N GLY A 138 -13.82 11.41 5.42
CA GLY A 138 -14.23 12.80 5.53
C GLY A 138 -13.19 13.77 4.94
N PHE A 139 -13.38 15.04 5.28
CA PHE A 139 -12.51 16.12 4.83
C PHE A 139 -11.31 16.27 5.77
N LYS A 140 -10.21 15.56 5.51
CA LYS A 140 -8.98 15.71 6.30
C LYS A 140 -7.95 16.58 5.58
N ARG A 141 -7.84 17.83 6.08
CA ARG A 141 -6.82 18.88 5.89
C ARG A 141 -6.89 19.71 4.60
N CYS A 142 -7.49 20.90 4.72
CA CYS A 142 -7.04 22.12 4.04
C CYS A 142 -5.81 22.71 4.74
N HIS A 143 -4.72 21.95 4.85
CA HIS A 143 -3.47 22.44 5.40
C HIS A 143 -2.33 22.10 4.45
N LEU A 144 -1.65 23.16 4.02
CA LEU A 144 -0.38 23.28 3.28
C LEU A 144 0.18 21.97 2.70
N TYR A 145 0.03 21.86 1.38
CA TYR A 145 0.54 20.82 0.48
C TYR A 145 2.05 20.91 0.21
N SER A 146 2.82 21.65 1.02
CA SER A 146 4.27 21.80 0.81
C SER A 146 5.00 20.62 1.44
N GLY A 147 5.26 19.56 0.68
CA GLY A 147 6.30 18.58 1.07
C GLY A 147 6.01 17.11 0.81
N ILE A 148 4.86 16.73 0.24
CA ILE A 148 4.54 15.30 -0.01
C ILE A 148 4.91 14.86 -1.45
N ILE A 149 5.28 15.82 -2.32
CA ILE A 149 5.55 15.59 -3.75
C ILE A 149 6.98 16.01 -4.15
N ASN A 150 7.90 16.06 -3.20
CA ASN A 150 9.34 16.08 -3.49
C ASN A 150 9.93 14.74 -3.07
#